data_AF-A0A8S8Z8S2-F1
#
_entry.id   AF-A0A8S8Z8S2-F1
#
_cell.length_a   1.000
_cell.length_b   1.000
_cell.length_c   1.000
_cell.angle_alpha   90.00
_cell.angle_beta   90.00
_cell.angle_gamma   90.00
#
_symmetry.space_group_name_H-M   'P 1'
#
loop_
_entity.id
_entity.type
_entity.pdbx_description
1 polymer ?
#
loop_
_entity_poly.entity_id
_entity_poly.type
_entity_poly.pdbx_seq_one_letter_code
_entity_poly.pdbx_strand_id
1 'polypeptide(L)'
;MNTDSSDLTLMQLSDSFFPSGLYTMSNGLETIFDEKRATSQNDIFDFLQITLEQQLGPADSVALSNAYDCATNNDLLGIMECDDILHSMKLIQESVQHRADLVLK
;
A
#
# COMPACT_ATOMS: atom_id res chain seq x y z
N MET A 1 16.90 19.71 24.47
CA MET A 1 16.13 18.59 23.91
C MET A 1 16.51 18.50 22.45
N ASN A 2 17.12 17.41 22.01
CA ASN A 2 17.32 17.17 20.59
C ASN A 2 15.94 16.74 20.08
N THR A 3 15.19 17.66 19.47
CA THR A 3 13.85 17.36 18.98
C THR A 3 14.01 16.50 17.74
N ASP A 4 13.99 15.19 17.96
CA ASP A 4 13.92 14.21 16.90
C ASP A 4 12.58 14.43 16.17
N SER A 5 12.65 15.02 14.98
CA SER A 5 11.46 15.33 14.16
C SER A 5 10.86 14.10 13.49
N SER A 6 11.45 12.92 13.71
CA SER A 6 11.02 11.66 13.12
C SER A 6 9.57 11.32 13.46
N ASP A 7 9.13 11.57 14.70
CA ASP A 7 7.74 11.34 15.12
C ASP A 7 6.76 12.24 14.35
N LEU A 8 7.08 13.53 14.21
CA LEU A 8 6.27 14.48 13.43
C LEU A 8 6.25 14.10 11.94
N THR A 9 7.36 13.62 11.42
CA THR A 9 7.46 13.18 10.02
C THR A 9 6.59 11.94 9.80
N LEU A 10 6.62 10.97 10.72
CA LEU A 10 5.77 9.79 10.66
C LEU A 10 4.29 10.16 10.71
N MET A 11 3.92 11.12 11.58
CA MET A 11 2.55 11.65 11.63
C MET A 11 2.15 12.31 10.30
N GLN A 12 3.03 13.10 9.69
CA GLN A 12 2.76 13.74 8.40
C GLN A 12 2.58 12.72 7.26
N LEU A 13 3.40 11.68 7.22
CA LEU A 13 3.27 10.60 6.22
C LEU A 13 2.00 9.77 6.41
N SER A 14 1.51 9.67 7.65
CA SER A 14 0.29 8.92 7.99
C SER A 14 -0.99 9.74 7.82
N ASP A 15 -0.89 11.03 7.51
CA ASP A 15 -2.04 11.91 7.34
C ASP A 15 -2.80 11.57 6.05
N SER A 16 -4.13 11.43 6.14
CA SER A 16 -5.01 11.26 4.98
C SER A 16 -4.95 12.42 3.97
N PHE A 17 -4.54 13.62 4.40
CA PHE A 17 -4.31 14.76 3.52
C PHE A 17 -2.92 14.75 2.85
N PHE A 18 -2.06 13.79 3.19
CA PHE A 18 -0.77 13.66 2.54
C PHE A 18 -1.00 13.37 1.03
N PRO A 19 -0.38 14.15 0.13
CA PRO A 19 -0.69 14.12 -1.30
C PRO A 19 -0.05 12.91 -2.02
N SER A 20 -0.22 11.70 -1.48
CA SER A 20 0.30 10.44 -2.04
C SER A 20 -0.54 9.90 -3.20
N GLY A 21 -1.75 10.41 -3.41
CA GLY A 21 -2.66 9.90 -4.43
C GLY A 21 -3.29 8.55 -4.09
N LEU A 22 -3.12 8.02 -2.87
CA LEU A 22 -3.64 6.71 -2.44
C LEU A 22 -5.16 6.64 -2.26
N TYR A 23 -5.87 7.77 -2.37
CA TYR A 23 -7.33 7.82 -2.27
C TYR A 23 -8.05 7.07 -3.40
N THR A 24 -7.35 6.69 -4.46
CA THR A 24 -7.87 5.99 -5.64
C THR A 24 -7.83 4.46 -5.52
N MET A 25 -7.44 3.92 -4.37
CA MET A 25 -7.32 2.47 -4.17
C MET A 25 -8.64 1.79 -3.74
N SER A 26 -9.79 2.42 -4.00
CA SER A 26 -11.13 1.94 -3.61
C SER A 26 -11.76 0.92 -4.56
N ASN A 27 -11.18 0.68 -5.75
CA ASN A 27 -11.79 -0.13 -6.82
C ASN A 27 -12.30 -1.51 -6.35
N GLY A 28 -11.57 -2.18 -5.44
CA GLY A 28 -11.97 -3.49 -4.92
C GLY A 28 -13.24 -3.43 -4.05
N LEU A 29 -13.35 -2.41 -3.20
CA LEU A 29 -14.52 -2.22 -2.34
C LEU A 29 -15.73 -1.70 -3.15
N GLU A 30 -15.49 -0.78 -4.09
CA GLU A 30 -16.52 -0.26 -5.01
C GLU A 30 -17.17 -1.40 -5.81
N THR A 31 -16.35 -2.30 -6.37
CA THR A 31 -16.85 -3.47 -7.13
C THR A 31 -17.74 -4.36 -6.26
N ILE A 32 -17.30 -4.68 -5.03
CA ILE A 32 -18.08 -5.54 -4.12
C ILE A 32 -19.39 -4.86 -3.69
N PHE A 33 -19.39 -3.54 -3.57
CA PHE A 33 -20.60 -2.77 -3.27
C PHE A 33 -21.57 -2.75 -4.46
N ASP A 34 -21.09 -2.45 -5.67
CA ASP A 34 -21.90 -2.40 -6.90
C ASP A 34 -22.54 -3.76 -7.22
N GLU A 35 -21.82 -4.85 -6.96
CA GLU A 35 -22.32 -6.22 -7.11
C GLU A 35 -23.24 -6.68 -5.95
N LYS A 36 -23.51 -5.79 -4.98
CA LYS A 36 -24.32 -6.06 -3.78
C LYS A 36 -23.79 -7.23 -2.95
N ARG A 37 -22.47 -7.42 -2.93
CA ARG A 37 -21.78 -8.43 -2.13
C ARG A 37 -21.39 -7.91 -0.74
N ALA A 38 -21.33 -6.59 -0.56
CA ALA A 38 -21.24 -5.94 0.76
C ALA A 38 -22.52 -5.15 1.04
N THR A 39 -23.37 -5.68 1.91
CA THR A 39 -24.68 -5.11 2.28
C THR A 39 -24.82 -4.86 3.78
N SER A 40 -23.88 -5.38 4.58
CA SER A 40 -23.86 -5.27 6.03
C SER A 40 -22.51 -4.79 6.55
N GLN A 41 -22.50 -4.32 7.80
CA GLN A 41 -21.26 -3.97 8.50
C GLN A 41 -20.31 -5.17 8.63
N ASN A 42 -20.85 -6.38 8.80
CA ASN A 42 -20.03 -7.59 8.92
C ASN A 42 -19.30 -7.89 7.61
N ASP A 43 -19.95 -7.67 6.46
CA ASP A 43 -19.35 -7.89 5.15
C ASP A 43 -18.13 -6.97 4.93
N ILE A 44 -18.19 -5.74 5.45
CA ILE A 44 -17.06 -4.80 5.43
C ILE A 44 -15.94 -5.27 6.36
N PHE A 45 -16.28 -5.79 7.54
CA PHE A 45 -15.29 -6.33 8.46
C PHE A 45 -14.56 -7.53 7.84
N ASP A 46 -15.30 -8.45 7.22
CA ASP A 46 -14.74 -9.62 6.54
C ASP A 46 -13.84 -9.19 5.37
N PHE A 47 -14.28 -8.19 4.58
CA PHE A 47 -13.46 -7.64 3.50
C PHE A 47 -12.14 -7.05 4.01
N LEU A 48 -12.18 -6.27 5.09
CA LEU A 48 -10.98 -5.70 5.70
C LEU A 48 -10.06 -6.80 6.23
N GLN A 49 -10.61 -7.79 6.93
CA GLN A 49 -9.83 -8.90 7.47
C GLN A 49 -9.11 -9.66 6.35
N ILE A 50 -9.82 -10.03 5.29
CA ILE A 50 -9.23 -10.74 4.14
C ILE A 50 -8.15 -9.87 3.47
N THR A 51 -8.40 -8.58 3.28
CA THR A 51 -7.44 -7.65 2.67
C THR A 51 -6.16 -7.56 3.51
N LEU A 52 -6.29 -7.44 4.83
CA LEU A 52 -5.15 -7.36 5.75
C LEU A 52 -4.35 -8.67 5.77
N GLU A 53 -5.03 -9.82 5.86
CA GLU A 53 -4.39 -11.12 6.00
C GLU A 53 -3.81 -11.68 4.70
N GLN A 54 -4.45 -11.41 3.56
CA GLN A 54 -4.11 -12.05 2.28
C GLN A 54 -3.37 -11.14 1.32
N GLN A 55 -3.48 -9.83 1.45
CA GLN A 55 -2.82 -8.87 0.56
C GLN A 55 -1.78 -8.04 1.32
N LEU A 56 -2.22 -7.23 2.30
CA LEU A 56 -1.34 -6.27 2.96
C LEU A 56 -0.23 -6.95 3.79
N GLY A 57 -0.58 -8.00 4.54
CA GLY A 57 0.35 -8.75 5.37
C GLY A 57 1.45 -9.43 4.56
N PRO A 58 1.12 -10.39 3.67
CA PRO A 58 2.12 -11.20 2.99
C PRO A 58 2.83 -10.50 1.82
N ALA A 59 2.25 -9.43 1.26
CA ALA A 59 2.86 -8.69 0.14
C ALA A 59 3.43 -7.34 0.59
N ASP A 60 2.59 -6.33 0.82
CA ASP A 60 3.04 -4.95 1.05
C ASP A 60 3.93 -4.83 2.30
N SER A 61 3.56 -5.47 3.41
CA SER A 61 4.33 -5.41 4.67
C SER A 61 5.69 -6.10 4.54
N VAL A 62 5.73 -7.24 3.83
CA VAL A 62 6.98 -7.98 3.59
C VAL A 62 7.91 -7.20 2.66
N ALA A 63 7.37 -6.63 1.58
CA ALA A 63 8.13 -5.80 0.66
C ALA A 63 8.68 -4.54 1.36
N LEU A 64 7.86 -3.87 2.18
CA LEU A 64 8.29 -2.71 2.97
C LEU A 64 9.43 -3.07 3.94
N SER A 65 9.31 -4.19 4.66
CA SER A 65 10.34 -4.64 5.59
C SER A 65 11.66 -4.93 4.88
N ASN A 66 11.64 -5.66 3.77
CA ASN A 66 12.85 -5.98 3.02
C ASN A 66 13.47 -4.72 2.38
N ALA A 67 12.65 -3.84 1.80
CA ALA A 67 13.14 -2.58 1.24
C ALA A 67 13.78 -1.68 2.30
N TYR A 68 13.22 -1.65 3.51
CA TYR A 68 13.82 -0.95 4.65
C TYR A 68 15.19 -1.54 5.01
N ASP A 69 15.28 -2.88 5.14
CA ASP A 69 16.55 -3.54 5.42
C ASP A 69 17.59 -3.28 4.33
N CYS A 70 17.23 -3.36 3.05
CA CYS A 70 18.10 -2.99 1.93
C CYS A 70 18.55 -1.52 2.01
N ALA A 71 17.64 -0.59 2.33
CA ALA A 71 17.97 0.82 2.49
C ALA A 71 18.96 1.06 3.63
N THR A 72 18.80 0.40 4.78
CA THR A 72 19.77 0.50 5.89
C THR A 72 21.17 -0.01 5.50
N ASN A 73 21.24 -0.95 4.56
CA ASN A 73 22.49 -1.51 4.03
C ASN A 73 23.04 -0.78 2.78
N ASN A 74 22.40 0.31 2.33
CA ASN A 74 22.69 0.99 1.06
C ASN A 74 22.64 0.07 -0.18
N ASP A 75 21.79 -0.96 -0.15
CA ASP A 75 21.60 -1.90 -1.26
C ASP A 75 20.47 -1.42 -2.19
N LEU A 76 20.83 -0.57 -3.15
CA LEU A 76 19.86 -0.05 -4.12
C LEU A 76 19.26 -1.14 -5.02
N LEU A 77 20.05 -2.16 -5.38
CA LEU A 77 19.57 -3.24 -6.25
C LEU A 77 18.52 -4.09 -5.51
N GLY A 78 18.74 -4.38 -4.23
CA GLY A 78 17.76 -5.07 -3.40
C GLY A 78 16.45 -4.29 -3.24
N ILE A 79 16.50 -2.95 -3.14
CA ILE A 79 15.28 -2.12 -3.12
C ILE A 79 14.51 -2.26 -4.44
N MET A 80 15.21 -2.20 -5.58
CA MET A 80 14.59 -2.35 -6.91
C MET A 80 13.96 -3.75 -7.08
N GLU A 81 14.65 -4.80 -6.63
CA GLU A 81 14.14 -6.16 -6.67
C GLU A 81 12.87 -6.31 -5.80
N CYS A 82 12.84 -5.74 -4.60
CA CYS A 82 11.64 -5.73 -3.75
C CYS A 82 10.45 -5.07 -4.45
N ASP A 83 10.67 -3.93 -5.13
CA ASP A 83 9.64 -3.24 -5.90
C ASP A 83 9.16 -4.07 -7.10
N ASP A 84 10.07 -4.66 -7.86
CA ASP A 84 9.74 -5.52 -9.01
C ASP A 84 8.92 -6.76 -8.59
N ILE A 85 9.32 -7.41 -7.49
CA ILE A 85 8.60 -8.55 -6.93
C ILE A 85 7.21 -8.13 -6.47
N LEU A 86 7.09 -7.07 -5.66
CA LEU A 86 5.79 -6.57 -5.19
C LEU A 86 4.89 -6.19 -6.37
N HIS A 87 5.46 -5.59 -7.41
CA HIS A 87 4.75 -5.23 -8.63
C HIS A 87 4.21 -6.45 -9.36
N SER A 88 5.02 -7.52 -9.50
CA SER A 88 4.61 -8.76 -10.16
C SER A 88 3.44 -9.47 -9.48
N MET A 89 3.22 -9.21 -8.19
CA MET A 89 2.11 -9.76 -7.42
C MET A 89 0.77 -9.03 -7.66
N LYS A 90 0.78 -7.85 -8.30
CA LYS A 90 -0.44 -7.10 -8.63
C LYS A 90 -1.06 -7.63 -9.93
N LEU A 91 -2.08 -8.48 -9.80
CA LEU A 91 -2.75 -9.13 -10.92
C LEU A 91 -3.70 -8.20 -11.72
N ILE A 92 -4.16 -7.11 -11.10
CA ILE A 92 -5.15 -6.21 -11.70
C ILE A 92 -4.41 -5.10 -12.47
N GLN A 93 -4.66 -5.04 -13.79
CA GLN A 93 -4.01 -4.10 -14.70
C GLN A 93 -4.20 -2.63 -14.30
N GLU A 94 -5.34 -2.28 -13.70
CA GLU A 94 -5.59 -0.92 -13.16
C GLU A 94 -4.73 -0.59 -11.93
N SER A 95 -4.52 -1.56 -11.02
CA SER A 95 -3.64 -1.41 -9.86
C SER A 95 -2.17 -1.27 -10.26
N VAL A 96 -1.81 -1.82 -11.43
CA VAL A 96 -0.50 -1.67 -12.09
C VAL A 96 -0.38 -0.29 -12.74
N GLN A 97 -1.43 0.17 -13.45
CA GLN A 97 -1.46 1.45 -14.18
C GLN A 97 -1.39 2.68 -13.25
N HIS A 98 -2.04 2.63 -12.08
CA HIS A 98 -2.06 3.75 -11.14
C HIS A 98 -0.66 4.15 -10.62
N ARG A 99 0.32 3.24 -10.67
CA ARG A 99 1.73 3.52 -10.31
C ARG A 99 2.43 4.39 -11.36
N ALA A 100 2.14 4.20 -12.66
CA ALA A 100 2.79 4.96 -13.73
C ALA A 100 2.41 6.45 -13.68
N ASP A 101 1.18 6.74 -13.28
CA ASP A 101 0.66 8.11 -13.21
C ASP A 101 1.19 8.90 -11.98
N LEU A 102 1.73 8.20 -10.97
CA LEU A 102 2.40 8.81 -9.82
C LEU A 102 3.88 9.16 -10.08
N VAL A 103 4.51 8.56 -11.09
CA VAL A 103 5.91 8.86 -11.49
C VAL A 103 5.99 9.98 -12.54
N LEU A 104 4.86 10.35 -13.15
CA LEU A 104 4.77 11.32 -14.25
C LEU A 104 4.10 12.65 -13.88
N LYS A 105 3.84 12.92 -12.60
CA LYS A 105 3.41 14.23 -12.07
C LYS A 105 4.43 14.78 -11.10
#